data_AF-A0AAQ2U8Q7-F1
#
_entry.id   AF-A0AAQ2U8Q7-F1
#
_cell.length_a   1.000
_cell.length_b   1.000
_cell.length_c   1.000
_cell.angle_alpha   90.00
_cell.angle_beta   90.00
_cell.angle_gamma   90.00
#
_symmetry.space_group_name_H-M   'P 1'
#
loop_
_entity.id
_entity.type
_entity.pdbx_description
1 polymer ?
#
loop_
_entity_poly.entity_id
_entity_poly.type
_entity_poly.pdbx_seq_one_letter_code
_entity_poly.pdbx_strand_id
1 'polypeptide(L)' 'MPHFSLHKLRHYFASYMSSLNIPEADILEMGGWETDYVMKNVYRHTMKDKLKTSQDKASDALSKILF' A
#
# COMPACT_ATOMS: atom_id res chain seq x y z
N MET A 1 24.12 -11.53 9.78
CA MET A 1 22.73 -11.17 10.13
C MET A 1 22.22 -10.21 9.07
N PRO A 2 21.03 -10.41 8.47
CA PRO A 2 20.53 -9.52 7.43
C PRO A 2 20.23 -8.13 7.99
N HIS A 3 20.83 -7.10 7.41
CA HIS A 3 20.68 -5.73 7.87
C HIS A 3 19.25 -5.25 7.55
N PHE A 4 18.44 -5.06 8.60
CA PHE A 4 17.12 -4.45 8.48
C PHE A 4 17.29 -2.94 8.60
N SER A 5 17.39 -2.27 7.46
CA SER A 5 17.54 -0.81 7.45
C SER A 5 16.24 -0.13 7.86
N LEU A 6 16.34 1.08 8.40
CA LEU A 6 15.19 1.93 8.74
C LEU A 6 14.25 2.14 7.55
N HIS A 7 14.79 2.10 6.33
CA HIS A 7 14.01 2.12 5.10
C HIS A 7 13.08 0.91 4.97
N LYS A 8 13.57 -0.32 5.24
CA LYS A 8 12.75 -1.53 5.24
C LYS A 8 11.69 -1.51 6.35
N LEU A 9 12.00 -0.89 7.50
CA LEU A 9 11.03 -0.68 8.58
C LEU A 9 9.89 0.23 8.13
N ARG A 10 10.20 1.37 7.50
CA ARG A 10 9.20 2.30 6.95
C ARG A 10 8.33 1.63 5.88
N HIS A 11 8.91 0.79 5.02
CA HIS A 11 8.15 0.01 4.05
C HIS A 11 7.21 -0.99 4.73
N TYR A 12 7.68 -1.71 5.74
CA TYR A 12 6.86 -2.66 6.50
C TYR A 12 5.70 -1.95 7.22
N PHE A 13 5.99 -0.84 7.89
CA PHE A 13 4.98 -0.01 8.55
C PHE A 13 3.89 0.43 7.58
N ALA A 14 4.26 1.02 6.44
CA ALA A 14 3.29 1.46 5.43
C ALA A 14 2.45 0.30 4.87
N SER A 15 3.08 -0.85 4.61
CA SER A 15 2.42 -2.04 4.08
C SER A 15 1.46 -2.66 5.11
N TYR A 16 1.84 -2.68 6.39
CA TYR A 16 1.03 -3.19 7.48
C TYR A 16 -0.16 -2.29 7.76
N MET A 17 0.04 -0.98 7.88
CA MET A 17 -1.06 -0.02 8.07
C MET A 17 -2.05 -0.04 6.89
N SER A 18 -1.53 -0.18 5.66
CA SER A 18 -2.37 -0.39 4.47
C SER A 18 -3.19 -1.68 4.57
N SER A 19 -2.63 -2.76 5.11
CA SER A 19 -3.34 -4.03 5.31
C SER A 19 -4.49 -3.90 6.31
N LEU A 20 -4.38 -2.96 7.26
CA LEU A 20 -5.38 -2.65 8.27
C LEU A 20 -6.49 -1.71 7.78
N ASN A 21 -6.50 -1.32 6.49
CA ASN A 21 -7.44 -0.34 5.92
C ASN A 21 -7.38 1.05 6.59
N ILE A 22 -6.23 1.43 7.17
CA ILE A 22 -6.06 2.77 7.74
C ILE A 22 -5.94 3.78 6.59
N PRO A 23 -6.64 4.93 6.65
CA PRO A 23 -6.55 5.99 5.66
C PRO A 23 -5.12 6.47 5.44
N GLU A 24 -4.78 6.76 4.19
CA GLU A 24 -3.43 7.21 3.82
C GLU A 24 -3.02 8.51 4.52
N ALA A 25 -3.97 9.42 4.74
CA ALA A 25 -3.75 10.67 5.47
C ALA A 25 -3.27 10.42 6.91
N ASP A 26 -3.79 9.39 7.56
CA ASP A 26 -3.42 9.06 8.94
C ASP A 26 -2.03 8.39 8.97
N ILE A 27 -1.73 7.52 7.99
CA ILE A 27 -0.40 6.90 7.86
C ILE A 27 0.67 7.96 7.52
N LEU A 28 0.29 8.99 6.75
CA LEU A 28 1.11 10.14 6.42
C LEU A 28 1.47 10.95 7.67
N GLU A 29 0.48 11.31 8.50
CA GLU A 29 0.71 12.02 9.75
C GLU A 29 1.53 11.19 10.74
N MET A 30 1.25 9.89 10.86
CA MET A 30 1.97 9.00 11.77
C MET A 30 3.42 8.73 11.34
N GLY A 31 3.71 8.75 10.05
CA GLY A 31 4.97 8.25 9.51
C GLY A 31 6.12 9.26 9.50
N GLY A 32 5.90 10.51 9.92
CA GLY A 32 6.96 11.53 10.04
C GLY A 32 7.85 11.59 8.80
N TRP A 33 7.21 11.69 7.63
CA TRP A 33 7.89 11.75 6.35
C TRP A 33 8.33 13.20 6.09
N GLU A 34 9.54 13.39 5.59
CA GLU A 34 10.08 14.73 5.31
C GLU A 34 9.29 15.44 4.19
N THR A 35 8.69 14.68 3.27
CA THR A 35 7.87 15.21 2.17
C THR A 35 6.83 14.20 1.69
N ASP A 36 5.69 14.71 1.20
CA ASP A 36 4.59 13.91 0.63
C ASP A 36 5.05 13.05 -0.57
N TYR A 37 6.05 13.55 -1.30
CA TYR A 37 6.62 12.90 -2.47
C TYR A 37 7.27 11.55 -2.15
N VAL A 38 8.03 11.45 -1.06
CA VAL A 38 8.72 10.22 -0.65
C VAL A 38 7.70 9.15 -0.26
N MET A 39 6.66 9.54 0.47
CA MET A 39 5.56 8.67 0.89
C MET A 39 4.79 8.17 -0.33
N LYS A 40 4.36 9.08 -1.22
CA LYS A 40 3.63 8.75 -2.44
C LYS A 40 4.41 7.79 -3.33
N ASN A 41 5.73 7.91 -3.42
CA ASN A 41 6.54 7.02 -4.26
C ASN A 41 6.57 5.58 -3.70
N VAL A 42 6.71 5.44 -2.38
CA VAL A 42 6.67 4.12 -1.70
C VAL A 42 5.26 3.52 -1.76
N TYR A 43 4.25 4.33 -1.49
CA TYR A 43 2.87 3.86 -1.33
C TYR A 43 2.17 3.62 -2.66
N ARG A 44 2.46 4.41 -3.71
CA ARG A 44 1.95 4.12 -5.07
C ARG A 44 2.37 2.75 -5.55
N HIS A 45 3.54 2.26 -5.14
CA HIS A 45 3.98 0.92 -5.51
C HIS A 45 3.11 -0.15 -4.83
N THR A 46 2.94 -0.07 -3.51
CA THR A 46 2.14 -1.04 -2.74
C THR A 46 0.65 -1.00 -3.09
N MET A 47 0.10 0.19 -3.37
CA MET A 47 -1.27 0.38 -3.81
C MET A 47 -1.52 -0.10 -5.23
N LYS A 48 -0.59 0.10 -6.17
CA LYS A 48 -0.74 -0.45 -7.53
C LYS A 48 -0.89 -1.97 -7.51
N ASP A 49 -0.14 -2.65 -6.65
CA ASP A 49 -0.23 -4.10 -6.50
C ASP A 49 -1.59 -4.53 -5.91
N LYS A 50 -2.07 -3.86 -4.86
CA LYS A 50 -3.40 -4.11 -4.28
C LYS A 50 -4.55 -3.77 -5.22
N LEU A 51 -4.43 -2.65 -5.94
CA LEU A 51 -5.45 -2.16 -6.87
C LEU A 51 -5.57 -3.15 -8.04
N LYS A 52 -4.45 -3.61 -8.60
CA LYS A 52 -4.45 -4.64 -9.65
C LYS A 52 -5.17 -5.91 -9.18
N THR A 53 -4.83 -6.41 -8.00
CA THR A 53 -5.49 -7.59 -7.43
C THR A 53 -7.00 -7.37 -7.20
N SER A 54 -7.42 -6.16 -6.82
CA SER A 54 -8.83 -5.84 -6.62
C SER A 54 -9.60 -5.67 -7.94
N GLN A 55 -8.96 -5.08 -8.95
CA GLN A 55 -9.50 -4.95 -10.31
C GLN A 55 -9.66 -6.32 -10.96
N ASP A 56 -8.69 -7.22 -10.82
CA ASP A 56 -8.77 -8.59 -11.32
C ASP A 56 -9.95 -9.34 -10.65
N LYS A 57 -10.10 -9.22 -9.32
CA LYS A 57 -11.25 -9.80 -8.60
C LYS A 57 -12.59 -9.21 -9.03
N ALA A 58 -12.66 -7.91 -9.26
CA ALA A 58 -13.88 -7.25 -9.72
C ALA A 58 -14.24 -7.69 -11.15
N SER A 59 -13.25 -7.81 -12.03
CA SER A 59 -13.42 -8.30 -13.40
C SER A 59 -13.88 -9.76 -13.41
N ASP A 60 -13.29 -10.62 -12.59
CA ASP A 60 -13.69 -12.02 -12.45
C ASP A 60 -15.13 -12.15 -11.91
N ALA A 61 -15.48 -11.37 -10.90
CA ALA A 61 -16.83 -11.35 -10.34
C ALA A 61 -17.88 -10.91 -11.38
N LEU A 62 -17.58 -9.85 -12.15
CA LEU A 62 -18.46 -9.38 -13.22
C LEU A 62 -18.58 -10.40 -14.35
N SER A 63 -17.48 -11.03 -14.75
CA SER A 63 -17.48 -12.08 -15.77
C SER A 63 -18.41 -13.24 -15.39
N LYS A 64 -18.36 -13.66 -14.12
CA LYS A 64 -19.17 -14.76 -13.58
C LYS A 64 -20.66 -14.43 -13.39
N ILE A 65 -21.03 -13.15 -13.43
CA ILE A 65 -22.42 -12.69 -13.38
C ILE A 65 -22.99 -12.54 -14.80
N LEU A 66 -22.14 -12.22 -15.77
CA LEU A 66 -22.52 -11.96 -17.16
C LEU A 66 -22.54 -13.21 -18.05
N PHE A 67 -21.89 -14.30 -17.65
CA PHE A 67 -21.88 -15.62 -18.31
C PHE A 67 -22.30 -16.73 -17.35
#